data_AF-A0A350CXG3-F1
#
_entry.id   AF-A0A350CXG3-F1
#
_cell.length_a   1.000
_cell.length_b   1.000
_cell.length_c   1.000
_cell.angle_alpha   90.00
_cell.angle_beta   90.00
_cell.angle_gamma   90.00
#
_symmetry.space_group_name_H-M   'P 1'
#
loop_
_entity.id
_entity.type
_entity.pdbx_description
1 polymer ?
#
loop_
_entity_poly.entity_id
_entity_poly.type
_entity_poly.pdbx_seq_one_letter_code
_entity_poly.pdbx_strand_id
1 'polypeptide(L)'
;MPELPEVEITRLGILKRVGGRRCTGAVVRETRFRKSAPANLSELLTGQCLRSIERRGKYLIWNFDRGYIVSHLGMSGVMRIVDPKVTEPVKHDHIDILFGDLVKL
;
A
#
# COMPACT_ATOMS: atom_id res chain seq x y z
N MET A 1 0.83 -11.70 -14.05
CA MET A 1 1.72 -12.07 -12.94
C MET A 1 2.85 -11.05 -12.92
N PRO A 2 2.85 -10.10 -11.97
CA PRO A 2 3.97 -9.19 -11.82
C PRO A 2 5.27 -9.96 -11.54
N GLU A 3 6.31 -9.71 -12.33
CA GLU A 3 7.65 -10.23 -12.11
C GLU A 3 8.48 -9.24 -11.28
N LEU A 4 9.74 -9.59 -11.03
CA LEU A 4 10.64 -8.74 -10.22
C LEU A 4 10.73 -7.29 -10.75
N PRO A 5 10.81 -7.04 -12.07
CA PRO A 5 10.86 -5.68 -12.60
C PRO A 5 9.58 -4.87 -12.32
N GLU A 6 8.39 -5.44 -12.50
CA GLU A 6 7.12 -4.76 -12.26
C GLU A 6 6.90 -4.47 -10.78
N VAL A 7 7.33 -5.39 -9.90
CA VAL A 7 7.30 -5.16 -8.45
C VAL A 7 8.26 -4.03 -8.05
N GLU A 8 9.44 -3.94 -8.66
CA GLU A 8 10.39 -2.85 -8.42
C GLU A 8 9.86 -1.50 -8.92
N ILE A 9 9.25 -1.46 -10.11
CA ILE A 9 8.61 -0.25 -10.64
C ILE A 9 7.49 0.21 -9.71
N THR A 10 6.67 -0.72 -9.24
CA THR A 10 5.60 -0.45 -8.27
C THR A 10 6.17 0.14 -6.98
N ARG A 11 7.24 -0.47 -6.43
CA ARG A 11 7.94 0.01 -5.22
C ARG A 11 8.41 1.45 -5.39
N LEU A 12 9.13 1.74 -6.47
CA LEU A 12 9.70 3.06 -6.76
C LEU A 12 8.60 4.10 -6.96
N GLY A 13 7.56 3.77 -7.73
CA GLY A 13 6.43 4.65 -8.01
C GLY A 13 5.69 5.05 -6.73
N ILE A 14 5.47 4.09 -5.84
CA ILE A 14 4.83 4.35 -4.55
C ILE A 14 5.73 5.20 -3.65
N LEU A 15 6.97 4.76 -3.43
CA LEU A 15 7.89 5.43 -2.50
C LEU A 15 8.13 6.89 -2.89
N LYS A 16 8.22 7.19 -4.19
CA LYS A 16 8.36 8.56 -4.71
C LYS A 16 7.22 9.49 -4.29
N ARG A 17 6.00 8.96 -4.12
CA ARG A 17 4.79 9.76 -3.87
C ARG A 17 4.38 9.79 -2.41
N VAL A 18 4.67 8.73 -1.65
CA VAL A 18 4.21 8.61 -0.25
C VAL A 18 5.30 8.30 0.77
N GLY A 19 6.56 8.14 0.36
CA GLY A 19 7.68 7.99 1.28
C GLY A 19 7.84 9.19 2.21
N GLY A 20 8.14 8.93 3.49
CA GLY A 20 8.29 9.94 4.54
C GLY A 20 6.97 10.53 5.06
N ARG A 21 5.82 10.09 4.55
CA ARG A 21 4.50 10.60 4.96
C ARG A 21 3.91 9.79 6.09
N ARG A 22 3.06 10.46 6.89
CA ARG A 22 2.23 9.79 7.89
C ARG A 22 1.00 9.17 7.24
N CYS A 23 0.75 7.92 7.57
CA CYS A 23 -0.50 7.24 7.26
C CYS A 23 -1.62 7.85 8.11
N THR A 24 -2.74 8.21 7.47
CA THR A 24 -3.92 8.76 8.14
C THR A 24 -4.98 7.70 8.42
N GLY A 25 -4.80 6.49 7.90
CA GLY A 25 -5.68 5.34 8.11
C GLY A 25 -5.65 4.35 6.95
N ALA A 26 -6.54 3.37 7.00
CA ALA A 26 -6.74 2.41 5.92
C ALA A 26 -8.22 2.08 5.76
N VAL A 27 -8.62 1.72 4.54
CA VAL A 27 -9.96 1.20 4.27
C VAL A 27 -9.82 -0.24 3.82
N VAL A 28 -10.36 -1.17 4.60
CA VAL A 28 -10.32 -2.61 4.30
C VAL A 28 -11.72 -3.06 3.86
N ARG A 29 -11.87 -3.44 2.59
CA ARG A 29 -13.13 -3.91 2.00
C ARG A 29 -13.19 -5.42 1.88
N GLU A 30 -12.04 -6.08 1.83
CA GLU A 30 -11.90 -7.53 1.76
C GLU A 30 -10.66 -7.95 2.55
N THR A 31 -10.76 -9.05 3.30
CA THR A 31 -9.66 -9.58 4.14
C THR A 31 -9.19 -10.95 3.68
N ARG A 32 -9.95 -11.64 2.84
CA ARG A 32 -9.70 -13.00 2.36
C ARG A 32 -8.65 -13.01 1.24
N PHE A 33 -7.40 -12.79 1.62
CA PHE A 33 -6.24 -13.04 0.78
C PHE A 33 -5.60 -14.39 1.15
N ARG A 34 -4.59 -14.83 0.40
CA ARG A 34 -3.82 -16.04 0.72
C ARG A 34 -3.25 -16.03 2.15
N LYS A 35 -2.89 -14.85 2.64
CA LYS A 35 -2.71 -14.57 4.07
C LYS A 35 -3.65 -13.42 4.42
N SER A 36 -4.56 -13.65 5.34
CA SER A 36 -5.60 -12.68 5.66
C SER A 36 -5.02 -11.34 6.08
N ALA A 37 -5.60 -10.26 5.59
CA ALA A 37 -5.29 -8.92 6.07
C ALA A 37 -5.96 -8.71 7.44
N PRO A 38 -5.31 -7.98 8.37
CA PRO A 38 -5.93 -7.66 9.65
C PRO A 38 -7.12 -6.72 9.43
N ALA A 39 -8.26 -7.02 10.05
CA ALA A 39 -9.45 -6.17 9.95
C ALA A 39 -9.23 -4.78 10.59
N ASN A 40 -8.39 -4.71 11.62
CA ASN A 40 -8.00 -3.49 12.31
C ASN A 40 -6.79 -2.78 11.68
N LEU A 41 -6.53 -2.99 10.38
CA LEU A 41 -5.36 -2.40 9.69
C LEU A 41 -5.28 -0.87 9.86
N SER A 42 -6.42 -0.17 9.87
CA SER A 42 -6.43 1.29 10.06
C SER A 42 -5.87 1.69 11.43
N GLU A 43 -6.30 1.03 12.51
CA GLU A 43 -5.79 1.30 13.87
C GLU A 43 -4.30 1.03 13.98
N LEU A 44 -3.83 -0.03 13.31
CA LEU A 44 -2.43 -0.37 13.27
C LEU A 44 -1.59 0.69 12.55
N LEU A 45 -2.10 1.36 11.52
CA LEU A 45 -1.28 2.26 10.69
C LEU A 45 -1.44 3.75 10.99
N THR A 46 -2.60 4.18 11.50
CA THR A 46 -2.89 5.60 11.71
C THR A 46 -1.81 6.27 12.57
N GLY A 47 -1.28 7.39 12.06
CA GLY A 47 -0.25 8.20 12.72
C GLY A 47 1.18 7.74 12.45
N GLN A 48 1.40 6.54 11.94
CA GLN A 48 2.75 6.03 11.64
C GLN A 48 3.31 6.62 10.35
N CYS A 49 4.59 6.98 10.35
CA CYS A 49 5.32 7.43 9.17
C CYS A 49 5.84 6.23 8.36
N LEU A 50 5.62 6.25 7.04
CA LEU A 50 6.22 5.31 6.11
C LEU A 50 7.68 5.72 5.82
N ARG A 51 8.64 4.97 6.36
CA ARG A 51 10.08 5.29 6.27
C ARG A 51 10.70 4.81 4.97
N SER A 52 10.38 3.58 4.57
CA SER A 52 10.91 2.98 3.36
C SER A 52 9.95 1.93 2.81
N ILE A 53 10.14 1.58 1.53
CA ILE A 53 9.57 0.36 0.96
C ILE A 53 10.73 -0.39 0.31
N GLU A 54 10.96 -1.61 0.78
CA GLU A 54 11.97 -2.53 0.28
C GLU A 54 11.31 -3.65 -0.53
N ARG A 55 12.09 -4.35 -1.34
CA ARG A 55 11.63 -5.52 -2.10
C ARG A 55 12.51 -6.71 -1.80
N ARG A 56 11.88 -7.85 -1.51
CA ARG A 56 12.54 -9.16 -1.41
C ARG A 56 11.84 -10.15 -2.33
N GLY A 57 12.48 -10.48 -3.45
CA GLY A 57 11.82 -11.25 -4.51
C GLY A 57 10.57 -10.51 -5.02
N LYS A 58 9.40 -11.15 -4.97
CA LYS A 58 8.11 -10.57 -5.38
C LYS A 58 7.32 -9.94 -4.23
N TYR A 59 7.93 -9.79 -3.06
CA TYR A 59 7.32 -9.15 -1.89
C TYR A 59 7.75 -7.69 -1.77
N LEU A 60 6.79 -6.83 -1.42
CA LEU A 60 7.03 -5.46 -0.97
C LEU A 60 6.95 -5.42 0.56
N ILE A 61 7.96 -4.83 1.18
CA ILE A 61 8.12 -4.69 2.63
C ILE A 61 8.05 -3.21 2.95
N TRP A 62 6.94 -2.77 3.55
CA TRP A 62 6.68 -1.39 3.90
C TRP A 62 7.08 -1.17 5.34
N ASN A 63 8.05 -0.30 5.57
CA ASN A 63 8.59 -0.02 6.89
C ASN A 63 7.92 1.21 7.50
N PHE A 64 7.16 1.00 8.58
CA PHE A 64 6.55 2.05 9.37
C PHE A 64 7.25 2.20 10.73
N ASP A 65 6.97 3.29 11.43
CA ASP A 65 7.58 3.59 12.74
C ASP A 65 7.52 2.45 13.76
N ARG A 66 6.47 1.62 13.75
CA ARG A 66 6.23 0.56 14.75
C ARG A 66 6.09 -0.82 14.15
N GLY A 67 6.49 -1.04 12.90
CA GLY A 67 6.44 -2.37 12.29
C GLY A 67 6.43 -2.37 10.77
N TYR A 68 6.08 -3.52 10.20
CA TYR A 68 6.15 -3.75 8.76
C TYR A 68 4.82 -4.26 8.20
N ILE A 69 4.48 -3.83 6.98
CA ILE A 69 3.51 -4.53 6.14
C ILE A 69 4.29 -5.32 5.10
N VAL A 70 4.01 -6.63 5.00
CA VAL A 70 4.54 -7.47 3.92
C VAL A 70 3.39 -7.78 2.97
N SER A 71 3.55 -7.38 1.71
CA SER A 71 2.53 -7.53 0.67
C SER A 71 3.08 -8.26 -0.55
N HIS A 72 2.21 -8.98 -1.24
CA HIS A 72 2.54 -9.72 -2.47
C HIS A 72 1.39 -9.57 -3.46
N LEU A 73 1.70 -9.20 -4.71
CA LEU A 73 0.68 -8.89 -5.71
C LEU A 73 0.01 -10.14 -6.32
N GLY A 74 0.60 -11.32 -6.15
CA GLY A 74 0.03 -12.55 -6.66
C GLY A 74 0.04 -12.57 -8.19
N MET A 75 -1.03 -13.04 -8.81
CA MET A 75 -1.11 -13.13 -10.27
C MET A 75 -1.66 -11.85 -10.91
N SER A 76 -2.66 -11.23 -10.28
CA SER A 76 -3.46 -10.11 -10.83
C SER A 76 -3.47 -8.86 -9.95
N GLY A 77 -2.85 -8.89 -8.77
CA GLY A 77 -2.82 -7.74 -7.88
C GLY A 77 -2.04 -6.58 -8.50
N VAL A 78 -2.53 -5.38 -8.23
CA VAL A 78 -1.95 -4.12 -8.66
C VAL A 78 -2.04 -3.14 -7.51
N MET A 79 -1.09 -2.22 -7.45
CA MET A 79 -1.15 -1.08 -6.53
C MET A 79 -1.12 0.21 -7.35
N ARG A 80 -2.00 1.13 -6.99
CA ARG A 80 -2.17 2.42 -7.67
C ARG A 80 -2.25 3.53 -6.66
N ILE A 81 -1.76 4.71 -7.05
CA ILE A 81 -1.92 5.94 -6.28
C ILE A 81 -3.04 6.71 -6.95
N VAL A 82 -4.06 7.05 -6.17
CA VAL A 82 -5.28 7.71 -6.64
C VAL A 82 -5.61 8.87 -5.72
N ASP A 83 -6.27 9.89 -6.27
CA ASP A 83 -6.89 10.93 -5.47
C ASP A 83 -8.36 10.53 -5.23
N PRO A 84 -8.76 10.28 -3.97
CA PRO A 84 -10.12 9.84 -3.66
C PRO A 84 -11.19 10.90 -4.00
N LYS A 85 -10.82 12.17 -4.25
CA LYS A 85 -11.74 13.23 -4.67
C LYS A 85 -12.24 13.05 -6.11
N VAL A 86 -11.49 12.32 -6.94
CA VAL A 86 -11.79 12.14 -8.37
C VAL A 86 -11.78 10.69 -8.82
N THR A 87 -11.39 9.75 -7.95
CA THR A 87 -11.39 8.31 -8.24
C THR A 87 -12.19 7.57 -7.18
N GLU A 88 -13.34 7.06 -7.57
CA GLU A 88 -14.15 6.19 -6.71
C GLU A 88 -13.58 4.77 -6.66
N PRO A 89 -13.71 4.06 -5.52
CA PRO A 89 -13.35 2.65 -5.42
C PRO A 89 -14.22 1.80 -6.33
N VAL A 90 -13.61 0.85 -7.03
CA VAL A 90 -14.31 -0.09 -7.93
C VAL A 90 -14.25 -1.52 -7.40
N LYS A 91 -14.99 -2.42 -8.04
CA LYS A 91 -14.89 -3.86 -7.75
C LYS A 91 -13.43 -4.31 -7.83
N HIS A 92 -12.99 -5.08 -6.83
CA HIS A 92 -11.61 -5.55 -6.63
C HIS A 92 -10.63 -4.54 -6.03
N ASP A 93 -11.07 -3.34 -5.65
CA ASP A 93 -10.30 -2.48 -4.73
C ASP A 93 -10.47 -2.98 -3.29
N HIS A 94 -9.53 -3.80 -2.84
CA HIS A 94 -9.67 -4.51 -1.57
C HIS A 94 -9.16 -3.74 -0.34
N ILE A 95 -8.05 -3.00 -0.48
CA ILE A 95 -7.43 -2.23 0.60
C ILE A 95 -6.93 -0.90 0.06
N ASP A 96 -7.29 0.19 0.75
CA ASP A 96 -6.66 1.50 0.58
C ASP A 96 -5.80 1.81 1.81
N ILE A 97 -4.61 2.37 1.59
CA ILE A 97 -3.78 2.96 2.64
C ILE A 97 -3.72 4.46 2.39
N LEU A 98 -4.15 5.23 3.38
CA LEU A 98 -4.40 6.66 3.23
C LEU A 98 -3.19 7.45 3.73
N PHE A 99 -2.71 8.41 2.95
CA PHE A 99 -1.57 9.26 3.30
C PHE A 99 -1.90 10.76 3.31
N GLY A 100 -3.19 11.14 3.24
CA GLY A 100 -3.63 12.53 3.05
C GLY A 100 -3.51 13.00 1.59
N ASP A 101 -3.43 14.32 1.37
CA ASP A 101 -3.47 14.91 0.02
C ASP A 101 -2.27 14.54 -0.86
N LEU A 102 -2.46 14.24 -2.14
CA LEU A 102 -1.33 14.00 -3.04
C LEU A 102 -0.50 15.27 -3.20
N VAL A 103 0.82 15.16 -3.00
CA VAL A 103 1.74 16.27 -3.27
C VAL A 103 1.82 16.46 -4.79
N LYS A 104 1.57 17.68 -5.28
CA LYS A 104 1.93 18.07 -6.64
C LYS A 104 3.46 18.12 -6.69
N LEU A 105 4.06 17.26 -7.51
CA LEU A 105 5.49 17.32 -7.84
C LEU A 105 5.80 18.60 -8.60
#